data_AF-A0A926T3Y8-F1
#
_entry.id   AF-A0A926T3Y8-F1
#
_cell.length_a   1.000
_cell.length_b   1.000
_cell.length_c   1.000
_cell.angle_alpha   90.00
_cell.angle_beta   90.00
_cell.angle_gamma   90.00
#
_symmetry.space_group_name_H-M   'P 1'
#
loop_
_entity.id
_entity.type
_entity.pdbx_description
1 polymer ?
#
loop_
_entity_poly.entity_id
_entity_poly.type
_entity_poly.pdbx_seq_one_letter_code
_entity_poly.pdbx_strand_id
1 'polypeptide(L)'
;MSQEIKSRVYEILESSDSEDWLSRFDDISVTVLVILDVTDFVLATSQEIYSKYEVFLSNIELIAVIYFTILYLLQLWSCTADARYSHRFWGRLQYAVSPLVVIDLMAIIPFFLRVMFPHVQLIESTEILRLLRLLKLIRYSESLQTILKVINGKKDELIMTVVAVIILLIFASSIMFLVENEAQPEAFPSISAAMWWGVVTLTTVGYGDVYPVTPVGKLFGAALAFIGIGLFALPAGIIASGFSEEIQKRKRPELEAKPWTKERQQAMTTHIEQSAELMKFCIETAKKQFGDSFENEEIIRDLAISLYKEAVGKFKVH
;
A
#
# COMPACT_ATOMS: atom_id res chain seq x y z
N MET A 1 -16.77 27.60 20.05
CA MET A 1 -17.41 26.44 20.74
C MET A 1 -17.86 25.32 19.81
N SER A 2 -18.91 25.43 18.97
CA SER A 2 -19.36 24.27 18.17
C SER A 2 -18.39 23.86 17.05
N GLN A 3 -17.63 24.80 16.48
CA GLN A 3 -16.62 24.51 15.45
C GLN A 3 -15.31 23.93 16.02
N GLU A 4 -14.85 24.39 17.19
CA GLU A 4 -13.67 23.83 17.86
C GLU A 4 -13.90 22.38 18.30
N ILE A 5 -15.08 22.07 18.86
CA ILE A 5 -15.44 20.70 19.24
C ILE A 5 -15.49 19.80 18.00
N LYS A 6 -16.06 20.28 16.89
CA LYS A 6 -16.08 19.53 15.63
C LYS A 6 -14.68 19.28 15.08
N SER A 7 -13.83 20.31 15.11
CA SER A 7 -12.44 20.20 14.67
C SER A 7 -11.67 19.19 15.52
N ARG A 8 -11.87 19.20 16.84
CA ARG A 8 -11.21 18.25 17.75
C ARG A 8 -11.70 16.82 17.54
N VAL A 9 -13.01 16.62 17.36
CA VAL A 9 -13.58 15.30 17.05
C VAL A 9 -13.11 14.80 15.68
N TYR A 10 -13.01 15.70 14.68
CA TYR A 10 -12.47 15.35 13.37
C TYR A 10 -10.99 14.95 13.47
N GLU A 11 -10.18 15.69 14.22
CA GLU A 11 -8.77 15.40 14.47
C GLU A 11 -8.59 14.03 15.15
N ILE A 12 -9.34 13.75 16.24
CA ILE A 12 -9.26 12.46 16.95
C ILE A 12 -9.63 11.28 16.05
N LEU A 13 -10.67 11.44 15.21
CA LEU A 13 -11.22 10.36 14.42
C LEU A 13 -10.53 10.15 13.07
N GLU A 14 -9.91 11.18 12.47
CA GLU A 14 -9.40 11.14 11.08
C GLU A 14 -7.87 11.28 10.99
N SER A 15 -7.24 12.10 11.84
CA SER A 15 -5.79 12.18 11.91
C SER A 15 -5.32 11.30 13.07
N SER A 16 -4.75 10.13 12.76
CA SER A 16 -3.99 9.32 13.73
C SER A 16 -2.71 10.03 14.16
N ASP A 17 -2.83 11.23 14.74
CA ASP A 17 -1.71 11.90 15.38
C ASP A 17 -1.43 11.16 16.69
N SER A 18 -0.34 10.39 16.65
CA SER A 18 0.04 9.40 17.66
C SER A 18 0.29 9.94 19.07
N GLU A 19 0.26 11.27 19.26
CA GLU A 19 0.47 11.93 20.55
C GLU A 19 -0.81 12.05 21.40
N ASP A 20 -2.01 12.02 20.81
CA ASP A 20 -3.26 12.13 21.59
C ASP A 20 -3.74 10.76 22.10
N TRP A 21 -3.93 10.64 23.41
CA TRP A 21 -4.39 9.41 24.06
C TRP A 21 -5.82 9.02 23.63
N LEU A 22 -6.66 10.00 23.27
CA LEU A 22 -8.02 9.75 22.81
C LEU A 22 -8.05 9.10 21.42
N SER A 23 -7.17 9.52 20.52
CA SER A 23 -7.05 8.92 19.18
C SER A 23 -6.56 7.47 19.28
N ARG A 24 -5.55 7.21 20.12
CA ARG A 24 -5.07 5.84 20.36
C ARG A 24 -6.12 4.95 21.01
N PHE A 25 -6.94 5.50 21.91
CA PHE A 25 -8.03 4.76 22.52
C PHE A 25 -9.10 4.37 21.48
N ASP A 26 -9.49 5.30 20.59
CA ASP A 26 -10.40 5.02 19.48
C ASP A 26 -9.86 3.89 18.60
N ASP A 27 -8.63 4.02 18.10
CA ASP A 27 -7.97 3.04 17.23
C ASP A 27 -7.93 1.64 17.87
N ILE A 28 -7.55 1.56 19.15
CA ILE A 28 -7.49 0.30 19.90
C ILE A 28 -8.90 -0.27 20.11
N SER A 29 -9.87 0.55 20.51
CA SER A 29 -11.23 0.08 20.75
C SER A 29 -11.90 -0.45 19.48
N VAL A 30 -11.72 0.21 18.34
CA VAL A 30 -12.23 -0.27 17.05
C VAL A 30 -11.55 -1.57 16.66
N THR A 31 -10.22 -1.63 16.77
CA THR A 31 -9.45 -2.84 16.44
C THR A 31 -9.89 -4.03 17.30
N VAL A 32 -10.02 -3.85 18.62
CA VAL A 32 -10.48 -4.90 19.54
C VAL A 32 -11.90 -5.34 19.21
N LEU A 33 -12.82 -4.41 18.95
CA LEU A 33 -14.20 -4.74 18.60
C LEU A 33 -14.31 -5.49 17.28
N VAL A 34 -13.52 -5.12 16.26
CA VAL A 34 -13.48 -5.87 14.99
C VAL A 34 -12.97 -7.28 15.20
N ILE A 35 -11.90 -7.46 16.00
CA ILE A 35 -11.35 -8.80 16.29
C ILE A 35 -12.37 -9.66 17.06
N LEU A 36 -13.05 -9.09 18.06
CA LEU A 36 -14.09 -9.78 18.82
C LEU A 36 -15.26 -10.19 17.93
N ASP A 37 -15.73 -9.30 17.05
CA ASP A 37 -16.84 -9.55 16.13
C ASP A 37 -16.50 -10.62 15.08
N VAL A 38 -15.26 -10.64 14.58
CA VAL A 38 -14.80 -11.69 13.66
C VAL A 38 -14.67 -13.03 14.38
N THR A 39 -14.20 -13.02 15.62
CA THR A 39 -14.14 -14.23 16.45
C THR A 39 -15.55 -14.75 16.72
N ASP A 40 -16.49 -13.87 17.05
CA ASP A 40 -17.90 -14.18 17.23
C ASP A 40 -18.49 -14.86 15.99
N PHE A 41 -18.25 -14.29 14.80
CA PHE A 41 -18.67 -14.86 13.53
C PHE A 41 -18.10 -16.27 13.29
N VAL A 42 -16.81 -16.48 13.56
CA VAL A 42 -16.17 -17.80 13.43
C VAL A 42 -16.80 -18.80 14.41
N LEU A 43 -17.03 -18.42 15.66
CA LEU A 43 -17.66 -19.27 16.67
C LEU A 43 -19.11 -19.61 16.33
N ALA A 44 -19.86 -18.63 15.80
CA ALA A 44 -21.25 -18.80 15.36
C ALA A 44 -21.40 -19.79 14.20
N THR A 45 -20.33 -20.03 13.42
CA THR A 45 -20.33 -21.02 12.34
C THR A 45 -20.45 -22.46 12.87
N SER A 46 -20.08 -22.70 14.14
CA SER A 46 -20.23 -24.02 14.75
C SER A 46 -21.60 -24.18 15.44
N GLN A 47 -22.38 -25.16 14.99
CA GLN A 47 -23.74 -25.41 15.47
C GLN A 47 -23.82 -25.66 16.99
N GLU A 48 -22.79 -26.33 17.53
CA GLU A 48 -22.70 -26.66 18.96
C GLU A 48 -22.48 -25.42 19.84
N ILE A 49 -21.64 -24.48 19.41
CA ILE A 49 -21.39 -23.24 20.16
C ILE A 49 -22.56 -22.28 19.98
N TYR A 50 -23.09 -22.15 18.76
CA TYR A 50 -24.21 -21.26 18.47
C TYR A 50 -25.43 -21.61 19.33
N SER A 51 -25.83 -22.89 19.38
CA SER A 51 -26.99 -23.32 20.18
C SER A 51 -26.85 -23.09 21.70
N LYS A 52 -25.61 -23.01 22.22
CA LYS A 52 -25.33 -22.79 23.64
C LYS A 52 -25.15 -21.32 24.01
N TYR A 53 -24.67 -20.48 23.09
CA TYR A 53 -24.28 -19.10 23.35
C TYR A 53 -24.97 -18.07 22.44
N GLU A 54 -26.01 -18.43 21.70
CA GLU A 54 -26.72 -17.57 20.74
C GLU A 54 -27.01 -16.15 21.28
N VAL A 55 -27.58 -16.05 22.48
CA VAL A 55 -27.90 -14.75 23.11
C VAL A 55 -26.65 -13.93 23.39
N PHE A 56 -25.57 -14.58 23.83
CA PHE A 56 -24.31 -13.90 24.12
C PHE A 56 -23.65 -13.39 22.84
N LEU A 57 -23.59 -14.22 21.79
CA LEU A 57 -23.01 -13.85 20.51
C LEU A 57 -23.79 -12.70 19.85
N SER A 58 -25.13 -12.80 19.86
CA SER A 58 -26.00 -11.74 19.34
C SER A 58 -25.84 -10.40 20.08
N ASN A 59 -25.54 -10.42 21.38
CA ASN A 59 -25.30 -9.19 22.15
C ASN A 59 -23.97 -8.53 21.78
N ILE A 60 -22.92 -9.31 21.52
CA ILE A 60 -21.63 -8.79 21.05
C ILE A 60 -21.83 -8.08 19.70
N GLU A 61 -22.50 -8.73 18.76
CA GLU A 61 -22.79 -8.14 17.45
C GLU A 61 -23.57 -6.83 17.59
N LEU A 62 -24.61 -6.80 18.44
CA LEU A 62 -25.42 -5.61 18.66
C LEU A 62 -24.60 -4.45 19.24
N ILE A 63 -23.76 -4.71 20.25
CA ILE A 63 -22.88 -3.70 20.86
C ILE A 63 -21.90 -3.16 19.83
N ALA A 64 -21.27 -4.03 19.04
CA ALA A 64 -20.31 -3.62 18.00
C ALA A 64 -20.98 -2.74 16.93
N VAL A 65 -22.17 -3.12 16.46
CA VAL A 65 -22.91 -2.34 15.46
C VAL A 65 -23.32 -0.97 15.99
N ILE A 66 -23.84 -0.90 17.23
CA ILE A 66 -24.20 0.37 17.87
C ILE A 66 -22.96 1.27 17.93
N TYR A 67 -21.85 0.72 18.41
CA TYR A 67 -20.60 1.45 18.53
C TYR A 67 -20.09 1.98 17.18
N PHE A 68 -20.03 1.14 16.13
CA PHE A 68 -19.62 1.56 14.80
C PHE A 68 -20.58 2.56 14.15
N THR A 69 -21.88 2.44 14.41
CA THR A 69 -22.88 3.40 13.93
C THR A 69 -22.65 4.77 14.56
N ILE A 70 -22.40 4.82 15.88
CA ILE A 70 -22.10 6.07 16.58
C ILE A 70 -20.85 6.72 16.00
N LEU A 71 -19.77 5.95 15.82
CA LEU A 71 -18.53 6.47 15.21
C LEU A 71 -18.76 7.02 13.79
N TYR A 72 -19.49 6.28 12.95
CA TYR A 72 -19.80 6.73 11.60
C TYR A 72 -20.61 8.04 11.59
N LEU A 73 -21.60 8.17 12.48
CA LEU A 73 -22.38 9.40 12.61
C LEU A 73 -21.54 10.57 13.13
N LEU A 74 -20.63 10.33 14.07
CA LEU A 74 -19.70 11.34 14.58
C LEU A 74 -18.76 11.83 13.47
N GLN A 75 -18.22 10.94 12.65
CA GLN A 75 -17.40 11.29 11.48
C GLN A 75 -18.19 12.14 10.46
N LEU A 76 -19.42 11.74 10.13
CA LEU A 76 -20.27 12.48 9.20
C LEU A 76 -20.67 13.86 9.75
N TRP A 77 -20.78 13.99 11.08
CA TRP A 77 -21.05 15.26 11.74
C TRP A 77 -19.81 16.17 11.79
N SER A 78 -18.64 15.60 12.09
CA SER A 78 -17.37 16.32 12.25
C SER A 78 -16.71 16.70 10.93
N CYS A 79 -16.97 15.99 9.82
CA CYS A 79 -16.36 16.25 8.51
C CYS A 79 -16.50 17.69 7.99
N THR A 80 -17.53 18.42 8.43
CA THR A 80 -17.74 19.84 8.10
C THR A 80 -16.69 20.79 8.69
N ALA A 81 -15.77 20.29 9.52
CA ALA A 81 -14.63 21.04 10.04
C ALA A 81 -13.50 21.18 9.01
N ASP A 82 -13.39 20.26 8.06
CA ASP A 82 -12.43 20.36 6.95
C ASP A 82 -12.97 21.29 5.86
N ALA A 83 -12.15 22.23 5.40
CA ALA A 83 -12.47 23.18 4.34
C ALA A 83 -12.94 22.48 3.05
N ARG A 84 -12.44 21.27 2.79
CA ARG A 84 -12.80 20.44 1.62
C ARG A 84 -14.27 19.99 1.61
N TYR A 85 -14.91 19.89 2.78
CA TYR A 85 -16.28 19.36 2.93
C TYR A 85 -17.25 20.38 3.57
N SER A 86 -16.99 21.67 3.38
CA SER A 86 -17.70 22.78 4.04
C SER A 86 -19.20 22.89 3.71
N HIS A 87 -19.65 22.38 2.55
CA HIS A 87 -21.07 22.40 2.17
C HIS A 87 -21.93 21.47 3.05
N ARG A 88 -23.00 22.02 3.64
CA ARG A 88 -23.81 21.33 4.68
C ARG A 88 -24.42 19.98 4.27
N PHE A 89 -24.81 19.84 3.01
CA PHE A 89 -25.40 18.60 2.47
C PHE A 89 -24.44 17.91 1.49
N TRP A 90 -23.97 18.65 0.49
CA TRP A 90 -23.08 18.12 -0.54
C TRP A 90 -21.69 17.73 -0.02
N GLY A 91 -21.13 18.47 0.93
CA GLY A 91 -19.83 18.14 1.54
C GLY A 91 -19.89 16.84 2.34
N ARG A 92 -21.01 16.59 3.04
CA ARG A 92 -21.24 15.33 3.77
C ARG A 92 -21.41 14.14 2.84
N LEU A 93 -22.15 14.31 1.75
CA LEU A 93 -22.33 13.24 0.75
C LEU A 93 -21.01 12.92 0.06
N GLN A 94 -20.23 13.96 -0.28
CA GLN A 94 -18.90 13.79 -0.86
C GLN A 94 -17.96 13.06 0.12
N TYR A 95 -18.03 13.37 1.41
CA TYR A 95 -17.28 12.66 2.44
C TYR A 95 -17.71 11.18 2.58
N ALA A 96 -19.02 10.91 2.57
CA ALA A 96 -19.57 9.56 2.68
C ALA A 96 -19.14 8.63 1.53
N VAL A 97 -18.78 9.19 0.36
CA VAL A 97 -18.30 8.45 -0.81
C VAL A 97 -16.77 8.27 -0.80
N SER A 98 -16.07 8.83 0.19
CA SER A 98 -14.63 8.61 0.36
C SER A 98 -14.32 7.13 0.61
N PRO A 99 -13.30 6.52 -0.04
CA PRO A 99 -13.05 5.08 0.01
C PRO A 99 -12.98 4.49 1.44
N LEU A 100 -12.38 5.21 2.38
CA LEU A 100 -12.26 4.76 3.78
C LEU A 100 -13.58 4.87 4.54
N VAL A 101 -14.40 5.88 4.24
CA VAL A 101 -15.70 6.11 4.88
C VAL A 101 -16.76 5.16 4.33
N VAL A 102 -16.65 4.79 3.05
CA VAL A 102 -17.47 3.74 2.42
C VAL A 102 -17.24 2.40 3.12
N ILE A 103 -16.01 2.08 3.53
CA ILE A 103 -15.72 0.86 4.31
C ILE A 103 -16.47 0.89 5.65
N ASP A 104 -16.47 2.04 6.35
CA ASP A 104 -17.19 2.21 7.61
C ASP A 104 -18.70 2.05 7.44
N LEU A 105 -19.25 2.52 6.31
CA LEU A 105 -20.65 2.32 5.95
C LEU A 105 -20.95 0.84 5.62
N MET A 106 -20.09 0.19 4.82
CA MET A 106 -20.21 -1.22 4.46
C MET A 106 -20.17 -2.15 5.68
N ALA A 107 -19.46 -1.76 6.74
CA ALA A 107 -19.40 -2.50 8.00
C ALA A 107 -20.72 -2.53 8.78
N ILE A 108 -21.53 -1.47 8.70
CA ILE A 108 -22.81 -1.35 9.43
C ILE A 108 -24.01 -1.78 8.59
N ILE A 109 -23.93 -1.67 7.26
CA ILE A 109 -25.01 -1.99 6.31
C ILE A 109 -25.66 -3.38 6.56
N PRO A 110 -24.92 -4.48 6.79
CA PRO A 110 -25.54 -5.81 6.91
C PRO A 110 -26.59 -5.89 8.01
N PHE A 111 -26.31 -5.28 9.17
CA PHE A 111 -27.25 -5.25 10.29
C PHE A 111 -28.51 -4.45 9.96
N PHE A 112 -28.35 -3.26 9.38
CA PHE A 112 -29.49 -2.42 9.00
C PHE A 112 -30.35 -3.07 7.91
N LEU A 113 -29.74 -3.76 6.95
CA LEU A 113 -30.49 -4.53 5.95
C LEU A 113 -31.32 -5.63 6.59
N ARG A 114 -30.76 -6.37 7.56
CA ARG A 114 -31.49 -7.42 8.30
C ARG A 114 -32.70 -6.87 9.06
N VAL A 115 -32.54 -5.71 9.70
CA VAL A 115 -33.63 -5.06 10.46
C VAL A 115 -34.71 -4.48 9.54
N MET A 116 -34.32 -3.86 8.41
CA MET A 116 -35.27 -3.22 7.50
C MET A 116 -36.06 -4.21 6.63
N PHE A 117 -35.48 -5.37 6.32
CA PHE A 117 -36.06 -6.33 5.39
C PHE A 117 -36.09 -7.76 5.97
N PRO A 118 -36.82 -8.02 7.07
CA PRO A 118 -36.78 -9.30 7.78
C PRO A 118 -37.34 -10.50 6.99
N HIS A 119 -38.02 -10.30 5.85
CA HIS A 119 -38.71 -11.36 5.11
C HIS A 119 -38.07 -11.72 3.76
N VAL A 120 -36.91 -11.14 3.42
CA VAL A 120 -36.23 -11.43 2.14
C VAL A 120 -35.20 -12.54 2.36
N GLN A 121 -35.42 -13.72 1.77
CA GLN A 121 -34.54 -14.90 1.92
C GLN A 121 -33.06 -14.62 1.54
N LEU A 122 -32.80 -13.69 0.61
CA LEU A 122 -31.44 -13.27 0.24
C LEU A 122 -30.65 -12.64 1.40
N ILE A 123 -31.34 -12.18 2.45
CA ILE A 123 -30.70 -11.50 3.57
C ILE A 123 -30.09 -12.48 4.58
N GLU A 124 -30.51 -13.75 4.56
CA GLU A 124 -29.82 -14.81 5.31
C GLU A 124 -28.38 -15.00 4.82
N SER A 125 -28.08 -14.67 3.56
CA SER A 125 -26.72 -14.67 3.01
C SER A 125 -25.92 -13.38 3.28
N THR A 126 -26.51 -12.36 3.93
CA THR A 126 -25.76 -11.14 4.30
C THR A 126 -24.79 -11.36 5.46
N GLU A 127 -24.81 -12.55 6.07
CA GLU A 127 -23.89 -12.94 7.12
C GLU A 127 -22.43 -12.86 6.69
N ILE A 128 -22.11 -13.18 5.43
CA ILE A 128 -20.75 -13.06 4.89
C ILE A 128 -20.33 -11.60 4.72
N LEU A 129 -21.28 -10.68 4.54
CA LEU A 129 -20.99 -9.25 4.46
C LEU A 129 -20.53 -8.69 5.81
N ARG A 130 -20.76 -9.39 6.93
CA ARG A 130 -20.17 -9.02 8.23
C ARG A 130 -18.64 -9.03 8.17
N LEU A 131 -18.03 -9.88 7.33
CA LEU A 131 -16.58 -9.90 7.12
C LEU A 131 -16.04 -8.61 6.51
N LEU A 132 -16.88 -7.77 5.87
CA LEU A 132 -16.46 -6.46 5.38
C LEU A 132 -15.98 -5.55 6.52
N ARG A 133 -16.39 -5.82 7.77
CA ARG A 133 -15.88 -5.12 8.97
C ARG A 133 -14.36 -5.29 9.14
N LEU A 134 -13.76 -6.38 8.63
CA LEU A 134 -12.31 -6.57 8.61
C LEU A 134 -11.59 -5.47 7.81
N LEU A 135 -12.24 -4.93 6.77
CA LEU A 135 -11.67 -3.85 5.98
C LEU A 135 -11.48 -2.59 6.81
N LYS A 136 -12.20 -2.40 7.93
CA LYS A 136 -11.97 -1.27 8.84
C LYS A 136 -10.54 -1.26 9.37
N LEU A 137 -9.92 -2.43 9.58
CA LEU A 137 -8.53 -2.54 10.05
C LEU A 137 -7.53 -1.82 9.13
N ILE A 138 -7.86 -1.68 7.84
CA ILE A 138 -7.00 -0.96 6.88
C ILE A 138 -6.84 0.51 7.28
N ARG A 139 -7.89 1.14 7.81
CA ARG A 139 -7.84 2.53 8.29
C ARG A 139 -7.08 2.65 9.59
N TYR A 140 -7.25 1.71 10.51
CA TYR A 140 -6.64 1.75 11.85
C TYR A 140 -5.20 1.19 11.90
N SER A 141 -4.70 0.63 10.79
CA SER A 141 -3.34 0.11 10.68
C SER A 141 -2.49 0.96 9.75
N GLU A 142 -1.52 1.68 10.30
CA GLU A 142 -0.52 2.46 9.55
C GLU A 142 0.19 1.60 8.49
N SER A 143 0.50 0.34 8.82
CA SER A 143 1.12 -0.62 7.91
C SER A 143 0.23 -0.94 6.70
N LEU A 144 -1.07 -1.18 6.93
CA LEU A 144 -2.02 -1.47 5.84
C LEU A 144 -2.27 -0.24 4.97
N GLN A 145 -2.35 0.96 5.56
CA GLN A 145 -2.41 2.21 4.79
C GLN A 145 -1.17 2.39 3.91
N THR A 146 0.01 2.03 4.42
CA THR A 146 1.27 2.07 3.68
C THR A 146 1.23 1.10 2.49
N ILE A 147 0.72 -0.11 2.69
CA ILE A 147 0.51 -1.08 1.60
C ILE A 147 -0.42 -0.50 0.52
N LEU A 148 -1.54 0.12 0.89
CA LEU A 148 -2.43 0.75 -0.08
C LEU A 148 -1.74 1.87 -0.88
N LYS A 149 -0.94 2.71 -0.21
CA LYS A 149 -0.15 3.76 -0.87
C LYS A 149 0.83 3.16 -1.88
N VAL A 150 1.50 2.06 -1.52
CA VAL A 150 2.42 1.34 -2.40
C VAL A 150 1.70 0.74 -3.59
N ILE A 151 0.57 0.06 -3.37
CA ILE A 151 -0.24 -0.52 -4.45
C ILE A 151 -0.70 0.58 -5.42
N ASN A 152 -1.21 1.69 -4.90
CA ASN A 152 -1.65 2.80 -5.75
C ASN A 152 -0.48 3.48 -6.49
N GLY A 153 0.68 3.58 -5.85
CA GLY A 153 1.90 4.14 -6.43
C GLY A 153 2.56 3.24 -7.49
N LYS A 154 2.39 1.92 -7.37
CA LYS A 154 2.97 0.91 -8.28
C LYS A 154 1.91 0.22 -9.14
N LYS A 155 0.71 0.80 -9.25
CA LYS A 155 -0.45 0.17 -9.91
C LYS A 155 -0.16 -0.25 -11.35
N ASP A 156 0.56 0.59 -12.10
CA ASP A 156 0.83 0.33 -13.51
C ASP A 156 1.81 -0.86 -13.65
N GLU A 157 2.84 -0.93 -12.82
CA GLU A 157 3.78 -2.06 -12.76
C GLU A 157 3.09 -3.37 -12.36
N LEU A 158 2.18 -3.31 -11.38
CA LEU A 158 1.40 -4.47 -10.93
C LEU A 158 0.43 -4.96 -12.01
N ILE A 159 -0.30 -4.06 -12.66
CA ILE A 159 -1.22 -4.40 -13.75
C ILE A 159 -0.47 -5.08 -14.89
N MET A 160 0.68 -4.52 -15.31
CA MET A 160 1.50 -5.13 -16.38
C MET A 160 1.96 -6.54 -16.02
N THR A 161 2.31 -6.77 -14.75
CA THR A 161 2.72 -8.08 -14.27
C THR A 161 1.56 -9.09 -14.30
N VAL A 162 0.37 -8.69 -13.85
CA VAL A 162 -0.85 -9.53 -13.89
C VAL A 162 -1.22 -9.87 -15.33
N VAL A 163 -1.16 -8.90 -16.24
CA VAL A 163 -1.40 -9.14 -17.67
C VAL A 163 -0.41 -10.15 -18.25
N ALA A 164 0.89 -10.01 -17.94
CA ALA A 164 1.90 -10.97 -18.38
C ALA A 164 1.63 -12.39 -17.86
N VAL A 165 1.22 -12.52 -16.60
CA VAL A 165 0.84 -13.80 -15.98
C VAL A 165 -0.37 -14.43 -16.67
N ILE A 166 -1.42 -13.64 -16.94
CA ILE A 166 -2.63 -14.12 -17.62
C ILE A 166 -2.29 -14.61 -19.03
N ILE A 167 -1.47 -13.86 -19.77
CA ILE A 167 -1.02 -14.26 -21.10
C ILE A 167 -0.26 -15.59 -21.03
N LEU A 168 0.74 -15.69 -20.14
CA LEU A 168 1.50 -16.92 -19.95
C LEU A 168 0.60 -18.10 -19.60
N LEU A 169 -0.36 -17.91 -18.70
CA LEU A 169 -1.32 -18.93 -18.29
C LEU A 169 -2.13 -19.44 -19.49
N ILE A 170 -2.71 -18.55 -20.29
CA ILE A 170 -3.52 -18.95 -21.46
C ILE A 170 -2.66 -19.73 -22.47
N PHE A 171 -1.45 -19.25 -22.77
CA PHE A 171 -0.55 -19.95 -23.69
C PHE A 171 -0.13 -21.31 -23.15
N ALA A 172 0.28 -21.38 -21.89
CA ALA A 172 0.73 -22.61 -21.25
C ALA A 172 -0.37 -23.66 -21.18
N SER A 173 -1.58 -23.26 -20.79
CA SER A 173 -2.73 -24.16 -20.70
C SER A 173 -3.21 -24.64 -22.06
N SER A 174 -3.12 -23.81 -23.10
CA SER A 174 -3.44 -24.21 -24.46
C SER A 174 -2.47 -25.27 -24.98
N ILE A 175 -1.16 -25.07 -24.78
CA ILE A 175 -0.14 -26.05 -25.15
C ILE A 175 -0.31 -27.34 -24.36
N MET A 176 -0.54 -27.24 -23.04
CA MET A 176 -0.70 -28.42 -22.21
C MET A 176 -1.95 -29.23 -22.59
N PHE A 177 -3.07 -28.57 -22.87
CA PHE A 177 -4.25 -29.22 -23.42
C PHE A 177 -3.93 -29.97 -24.72
N LEU A 178 -3.25 -29.34 -25.68
CA LEU A 178 -2.92 -29.98 -26.96
C LEU A 178 -2.02 -31.21 -26.81
N VAL A 179 -1.12 -31.20 -25.81
CA VAL A 179 -0.15 -32.28 -25.61
C VAL A 179 -0.69 -33.41 -24.73
N GLU A 180 -1.57 -33.11 -23.78
CA GLU A 180 -2.04 -34.08 -22.78
C GLU A 180 -3.48 -34.57 -23.00
N ASN A 181 -4.31 -33.85 -23.76
CA ASN A 181 -5.73 -34.20 -23.91
C ASN A 181 -5.93 -35.62 -24.50
N GLU A 182 -5.15 -36.01 -25.52
CA GLU A 182 -5.27 -37.35 -26.10
C GLU A 182 -4.82 -38.45 -25.13
N ALA A 183 -3.80 -38.18 -24.31
CA ALA A 183 -3.25 -39.16 -23.36
C ALA A 183 -4.09 -39.28 -22.08
N GLN A 184 -4.74 -38.19 -21.67
CA GLN A 184 -5.54 -38.11 -20.44
C GLN A 184 -6.72 -37.15 -20.59
N PRO A 185 -7.76 -37.54 -21.36
CA PRO A 185 -8.89 -36.66 -21.69
C PRO A 185 -9.74 -36.30 -20.46
N GLU A 186 -9.74 -37.12 -19.41
CA GLU A 186 -10.45 -36.81 -18.16
C GLU A 186 -9.72 -35.75 -17.33
N ALA A 187 -8.38 -35.71 -17.37
CA ALA A 187 -7.56 -34.76 -16.60
C ALA A 187 -7.38 -33.43 -17.35
N PHE A 188 -7.31 -33.47 -18.68
CA PHE A 188 -7.22 -32.29 -19.55
C PHE A 188 -8.39 -32.22 -20.56
N PRO A 189 -9.66 -32.15 -20.11
CA PRO A 189 -10.83 -32.19 -21.01
C PRO A 189 -11.03 -30.92 -21.84
N SER A 190 -10.47 -29.80 -21.39
CA SER A 190 -10.59 -28.50 -22.06
C SER A 190 -9.42 -27.58 -21.69
N ILE A 191 -9.24 -26.49 -22.45
CA ILE A 191 -8.26 -25.45 -22.11
C ILE A 191 -8.56 -24.84 -20.73
N SER A 192 -9.84 -24.65 -20.36
CA SER A 192 -10.20 -24.13 -19.04
C SER A 192 -9.82 -25.07 -17.90
N ALA A 193 -9.91 -26.39 -18.10
CA ALA A 193 -9.40 -27.36 -17.13
C ALA A 193 -7.87 -27.34 -17.05
N ALA A 194 -7.18 -27.20 -18.20
CA ALA A 194 -5.73 -26.98 -18.23
C ALA A 194 -5.29 -25.66 -17.57
N MET A 195 -6.17 -24.65 -17.50
CA MET A 195 -5.92 -23.40 -16.75
C MET A 195 -5.88 -23.62 -15.25
N TRP A 196 -6.69 -24.53 -14.70
CA TRP A 196 -6.58 -24.91 -13.28
C TRP A 196 -5.20 -25.48 -12.97
N TRP A 197 -4.73 -26.45 -13.76
CA TRP A 197 -3.36 -26.97 -13.66
C TRP A 197 -2.30 -25.86 -13.78
N GLY A 198 -2.46 -24.96 -14.75
CA GLY A 198 -1.56 -23.84 -14.97
C GLY A 198 -1.49 -22.88 -13.78
N VAL A 199 -2.64 -22.52 -13.19
CA VAL A 199 -2.71 -21.67 -11.98
C VAL A 199 -1.98 -22.34 -10.83
N VAL A 200 -2.32 -23.60 -10.52
CA VAL A 200 -1.74 -24.35 -9.39
C VAL A 200 -0.23 -24.55 -9.56
N THR A 201 0.23 -24.73 -10.80
CA THR A 201 1.65 -24.92 -11.13
C THR A 201 2.43 -23.60 -11.07
N LEU A 202 1.94 -22.55 -11.72
CA LEU A 202 2.62 -21.25 -11.77
C LEU A 202 2.63 -20.54 -10.41
N THR A 203 1.63 -20.79 -9.56
CA THR A 203 1.58 -20.29 -8.18
C THR A 203 2.38 -21.15 -7.19
N THR A 204 3.04 -22.21 -7.66
CA THR A 204 3.85 -23.13 -6.85
C THR A 204 3.07 -23.92 -5.78
N VAL A 205 1.73 -23.97 -5.88
CA VAL A 205 0.87 -24.73 -4.94
C VAL A 205 1.00 -26.24 -5.18
N GLY A 206 0.88 -26.67 -6.44
CA GLY A 206 1.13 -28.07 -6.83
C GLY A 206 0.30 -29.12 -6.08
N TYR A 207 -1.03 -29.01 -6.07
CA TYR A 207 -1.91 -30.00 -5.40
C TYR A 207 -1.68 -31.45 -5.85
N GLY A 208 -1.23 -31.66 -7.09
CA GLY A 208 -0.93 -32.99 -7.64
C GLY A 208 -2.17 -33.76 -8.08
N ASP A 209 -3.32 -33.09 -8.15
CA ASP A 209 -4.60 -33.61 -8.66
C ASP A 209 -4.59 -33.82 -10.19
N VAL A 210 -3.91 -32.93 -10.92
CA VAL A 210 -3.71 -33.02 -12.37
C VAL A 210 -2.23 -32.73 -12.68
N TYR A 211 -1.62 -33.51 -13.58
CA TYR A 211 -0.22 -33.31 -14.00
C TYR A 211 0.04 -33.95 -15.37
N PRO A 212 1.02 -33.45 -16.15
CA PRO A 212 1.35 -34.04 -17.44
C PRO A 212 1.95 -35.44 -17.30
N VAL A 213 1.45 -36.39 -18.09
CA VAL A 213 1.96 -37.76 -18.12
C VAL A 213 2.86 -38.01 -19.33
N THR A 214 2.67 -37.26 -20.42
CA THR A 214 3.46 -37.41 -21.64
C THR A 214 4.89 -36.87 -21.47
N PRO A 215 5.88 -37.40 -22.21
CA PRO A 215 7.24 -36.87 -22.19
C PRO A 215 7.32 -35.40 -22.60
N VAL A 216 6.54 -35.00 -23.62
CA VAL A 216 6.52 -33.62 -24.13
C VAL A 216 5.89 -32.68 -23.11
N GLY A 217 4.76 -33.08 -22.49
CA GLY A 217 4.10 -32.28 -21.47
C GLY A 217 4.95 -32.14 -20.21
N LYS A 218 5.67 -33.19 -19.80
CA LYS A 218 6.64 -33.10 -18.69
C LYS A 218 7.79 -32.14 -18.97
N LEU A 219 8.36 -32.19 -20.18
CA LEU A 219 9.44 -31.27 -20.58
C LEU A 219 8.92 -29.82 -20.60
N PHE A 220 7.75 -29.60 -21.19
CA PHE A 220 7.11 -28.28 -21.24
C PHE A 220 6.76 -27.77 -19.84
N GLY A 221 6.14 -28.60 -18.99
CA GLY A 221 5.79 -28.26 -17.62
C GLY A 221 7.01 -27.93 -16.76
N ALA A 222 8.13 -28.65 -16.94
CA ALA A 222 9.38 -28.33 -16.26
C ALA A 222 9.92 -26.95 -16.68
N ALA A 223 9.96 -26.65 -17.99
CA ALA A 223 10.37 -25.34 -18.49
C ALA A 223 9.45 -24.22 -17.98
N LEU A 224 8.14 -24.46 -18.00
CA LEU A 224 7.13 -23.53 -17.51
C LEU A 224 7.30 -23.24 -16.03
N ALA A 225 7.63 -24.24 -15.19
CA ALA A 225 7.83 -24.04 -13.77
C ALA A 225 8.96 -23.03 -13.49
N PHE A 226 10.09 -23.12 -14.21
CA PHE A 226 11.19 -22.15 -14.08
C PHE A 226 10.78 -20.73 -14.48
N ILE A 227 10.06 -20.58 -15.59
CA ILE A 227 9.58 -19.28 -16.07
C ILE A 227 8.53 -18.70 -15.11
N GLY A 228 7.62 -19.55 -14.64
CA GLY A 228 6.51 -19.20 -13.78
C GLY A 228 6.95 -18.61 -12.45
N ILE A 229 7.94 -19.23 -11.80
CA ILE A 229 8.51 -18.72 -10.53
C ILE A 229 9.01 -17.28 -10.70
N GLY A 230 9.74 -17.00 -11.78
CA GLY A 230 10.26 -15.65 -12.05
C GLY A 230 9.14 -14.62 -12.24
N LEU A 231 8.11 -14.98 -13.02
CA LEU A 231 7.01 -14.06 -13.35
C LEU A 231 6.07 -13.82 -12.15
N PHE A 232 5.75 -14.86 -11.37
CA PHE A 232 4.91 -14.74 -10.17
C PHE A 232 5.64 -14.09 -8.99
N ALA A 233 6.97 -14.06 -8.97
CA ALA A 233 7.73 -13.33 -7.95
C ALA A 233 7.72 -11.80 -8.16
N LEU A 234 7.41 -11.32 -9.38
CA LEU A 234 7.45 -9.89 -9.70
C LEU A 234 6.48 -9.03 -8.88
N PRO A 235 5.18 -9.37 -8.68
CA PRO A 235 4.28 -8.54 -7.87
C PRO A 235 4.76 -8.41 -6.43
N ALA A 236 5.27 -9.49 -5.84
CA ALA A 236 5.85 -9.49 -4.50
C ALA A 236 7.09 -8.58 -4.43
N GLY A 237 7.98 -8.65 -5.41
CA GLY A 237 9.15 -7.78 -5.52
C GLY A 237 8.79 -6.29 -5.68
N ILE A 238 7.80 -5.99 -6.52
CA ILE A 238 7.28 -4.63 -6.72
C ILE A 238 6.74 -4.06 -5.41
N ILE A 239 5.89 -4.82 -4.70
CA ILE A 239 5.33 -4.39 -3.41
C ILE A 239 6.44 -4.21 -2.37
N ALA A 240 7.38 -5.15 -2.27
CA ALA A 240 8.48 -5.06 -1.31
C ALA A 240 9.39 -3.84 -1.55
N SER A 241 9.71 -3.57 -2.83
CA SER A 241 10.49 -2.39 -3.22
C SER A 241 9.75 -1.09 -2.93
N GLY A 242 8.44 -1.03 -3.24
CA GLY A 242 7.61 0.13 -2.94
C GLY A 242 7.45 0.38 -1.45
N PHE A 243 7.32 -0.68 -0.64
CA PHE A 243 7.28 -0.55 0.82
C PHE A 243 8.59 0.00 1.38
N SER A 244 9.73 -0.48 0.88
CA SER A 244 11.05 0.05 1.24
C SER A 244 11.20 1.52 0.85
N GLU A 245 10.73 1.91 -0.34
CA GLU A 245 10.73 3.29 -0.84
C GLU A 245 9.89 4.21 0.06
N GLU A 246 8.69 3.77 0.46
CA GLU A 246 7.79 4.55 1.31
C GLU A 246 8.34 4.72 2.74
N ILE A 247 8.97 3.69 3.30
CA ILE A 247 9.67 3.81 4.60
C ILE A 247 10.84 4.79 4.51
N GLN A 248 11.63 4.75 3.43
CA GLN A 248 12.74 5.69 3.24
C GLN A 248 12.24 7.14 3.11
N LYS A 249 11.13 7.37 2.41
CA LYS A 249 10.50 8.69 2.29
C LYS A 249 10.12 9.26 3.66
N ARG A 250 9.61 8.44 4.59
CA ARG A 250 9.28 8.90 5.96
C ARG A 250 10.49 9.28 6.80
N LYS A 251 11.62 8.57 6.61
CA LYS A 251 12.86 8.84 7.35
C LYS A 251 13.65 10.03 6.80
N ARG A 252 13.43 10.43 5.54
CA ARG A 252 14.19 11.51 4.88
C ARG A 252 14.03 12.88 5.57
N PRO A 253 12.82 13.36 5.91
CA PRO A 253 12.64 14.60 6.67
C PRO A 253 13.31 14.56 8.04
N GLU A 254 13.30 13.40 8.71
CA GLU A 254 13.94 13.22 10.02
C GLU A 254 15.47 13.28 9.93
N LEU A 255 16.05 12.80 8.82
CA LEU A 255 17.47 12.93 8.52
C LEU A 255 17.88 14.35 8.13
N GLU A 256 17.03 15.07 7.41
CA GLU A 256 17.25 16.47 7.01
C GLU A 256 17.01 17.45 8.18
N ALA A 257 16.14 17.12 9.13
CA ALA A 257 15.83 17.92 10.31
C ALA A 257 16.81 17.71 11.49
N LYS A 258 17.63 16.64 11.45
CA LYS A 258 18.65 16.43 12.49
C LYS A 258 19.69 17.57 12.44
N PRO A 259 19.94 18.28 13.56
CA PRO A 259 20.96 19.32 13.60
C PRO A 259 22.31 18.71 13.21
N TRP A 260 23.02 19.40 12.33
CA TRP A 260 24.34 18.97 11.85
C TRP A 260 25.25 18.67 13.05
N THR A 261 25.85 17.48 13.08
CA THR A 261 26.84 17.15 14.10
C THR A 261 28.04 18.10 13.98
N LYS A 262 28.69 18.43 15.11
CA LYS A 262 29.86 19.32 15.11
C LYS A 262 30.96 18.84 14.16
N GLU A 263 31.15 17.52 14.05
CA GLU A 263 32.10 16.89 13.11
C GLU A 263 31.74 17.17 11.65
N ARG A 264 30.44 17.10 11.29
CA ARG A 264 29.98 17.36 9.93
C ARG A 264 30.00 18.84 9.59
N GLN A 265 29.73 19.71 10.58
CA GLN A 265 29.92 21.16 10.44
C GLN A 265 31.38 21.49 10.20
N GLN A 266 32.30 20.92 11.00
CA GLN A 266 33.73 21.15 10.85
C GLN A 266 34.28 20.63 9.52
N ALA A 267 33.86 19.43 9.09
CA ALA A 267 34.24 18.89 7.77
C ALA A 267 33.75 19.78 6.62
N MET A 268 32.52 20.31 6.71
CA MET A 268 31.96 21.22 5.72
C MET A 268 32.72 22.56 5.71
N THR A 269 33.01 23.15 6.88
CA THR A 269 33.77 24.39 6.98
C THR A 269 35.18 24.22 6.39
N THR A 270 35.88 23.14 6.73
CA THR A 270 37.19 22.82 6.15
C THR A 270 37.12 22.69 4.62
N HIS A 271 36.07 22.04 4.08
CA HIS A 271 35.87 21.95 2.63
C HIS A 271 35.63 23.31 1.98
N ILE A 272 34.86 24.19 2.61
CA ILE A 272 34.60 25.55 2.13
C ILE A 272 35.88 26.38 2.17
N GLU A 273 36.66 26.30 3.25
CA GLU A 273 37.96 26.99 3.39
C GLU A 273 38.96 26.53 2.33
N GLN A 274 39.09 25.22 2.12
CA GLN A 274 39.95 24.66 1.06
C GLN A 274 39.51 25.13 -0.34
N SER A 275 38.20 25.18 -0.60
CA SER A 275 37.66 25.65 -1.86
C SER A 275 37.92 27.16 -2.08
N ALA A 276 37.85 27.95 -1.01
CA ALA A 276 38.14 29.38 -1.04
C ALA A 276 39.64 29.68 -1.26
N GLU A 277 40.52 28.91 -0.62
CA GLU A 277 41.98 29.01 -0.83
C GLU A 277 42.38 28.61 -2.26
N LEU A 278 41.79 27.53 -2.79
CA LEU A 278 41.96 27.17 -4.20
C LEU A 278 41.50 28.31 -5.12
N MET A 279 40.32 28.89 -4.86
CA MET A 279 39.80 30.01 -5.65
C MET A 279 40.70 31.24 -5.61
N LYS A 280 41.25 31.60 -4.44
CA LYS A 280 42.24 32.68 -4.30
C LYS A 280 43.49 32.41 -5.14
N PHE A 281 44.06 31.20 -5.01
CA PHE A 281 45.26 30.82 -5.76
C PHE A 281 45.04 30.93 -7.27
N CYS A 282 43.87 30.51 -7.75
CA CYS A 282 43.50 30.62 -9.15
C CYS A 282 43.38 32.08 -9.63
N ILE A 283 42.81 32.96 -8.81
CA ILE A 283 42.70 34.40 -9.11
C ILE A 283 44.08 35.07 -9.12
N GLU A 284 44.95 34.76 -8.17
CA GLU A 284 46.31 35.32 -8.11
C GLU A 284 47.17 34.87 -9.30
N THR A 285 47.05 33.60 -9.69
CA THR A 285 47.74 33.05 -10.86
C THR A 285 47.28 33.73 -12.13
N ALA A 286 45.97 33.93 -12.28
CA ALA A 286 45.41 34.64 -13.43
C ALA A 286 45.86 36.11 -13.49
N LYS A 287 45.88 36.82 -12.36
CA LYS A 287 46.40 38.20 -12.31
C LYS A 287 47.88 38.28 -12.68
N LYS A 288 48.71 37.33 -12.24
CA LYS A 288 50.13 37.26 -12.62
C LYS A 288 50.34 36.99 -14.10
N GLN A 289 49.48 36.17 -14.71
CA GLN A 289 49.64 35.74 -16.10
C GLN A 289 49.07 36.75 -17.11
N PHE A 290 48.01 37.47 -16.77
CA PHE A 290 47.28 38.34 -17.70
C PHE A 290 47.35 39.84 -17.37
N GLY A 291 47.86 40.24 -16.20
CA GLY A 291 48.03 41.64 -15.81
C GLY A 291 46.73 42.46 -15.92
N ASP A 292 46.81 43.66 -16.49
CA ASP A 292 45.66 44.58 -16.68
C ASP A 292 44.58 44.03 -17.64
N SER A 293 44.86 42.93 -18.36
CA SER A 293 43.88 42.28 -19.24
C SER A 293 42.84 41.43 -18.50
N PHE A 294 43.06 41.19 -17.19
CA PHE A 294 42.15 40.39 -16.36
C PHE A 294 40.78 41.04 -16.15
N GLU A 295 40.64 42.35 -16.37
CA GLU A 295 39.35 43.05 -16.27
C GLU A 295 38.41 42.79 -17.47
N ASN A 296 38.87 42.07 -18.50
CA ASN A 296 38.04 41.69 -19.63
C ASN A 296 37.11 40.52 -19.26
N GLU A 297 35.80 40.78 -19.28
CA GLU A 297 34.72 39.90 -18.82
C GLU A 297 34.74 38.51 -19.51
N GLU A 298 35.19 38.44 -20.76
CA GLU A 298 35.27 37.20 -21.53
C GLU A 298 36.38 36.27 -21.02
N ILE A 299 37.52 36.83 -20.60
CA ILE A 299 38.66 36.08 -20.06
C ILE A 299 38.34 35.53 -18.66
N ILE A 300 37.63 36.33 -17.84
CA ILE A 300 37.16 35.90 -16.52
C ILE A 300 36.21 34.70 -16.64
N ARG A 301 35.29 34.74 -17.61
CA ARG A 301 34.30 33.67 -17.82
C ARG A 301 34.97 32.35 -18.22
N ASP A 302 35.91 32.39 -19.17
CA ASP A 302 36.58 31.18 -19.65
C ASP A 302 37.51 30.59 -18.59
N LEU A 303 38.17 31.44 -17.79
CA LEU A 303 38.93 31.01 -16.62
C LEU A 303 38.01 30.35 -15.57
N ALA A 304 36.87 30.96 -15.24
CA ALA A 304 35.92 30.39 -14.28
C ALA A 304 35.39 29.02 -14.72
N ILE A 305 35.11 28.85 -16.02
CA ILE A 305 34.69 27.56 -16.60
C ILE A 305 35.82 26.52 -16.52
N SER A 306 37.07 26.92 -16.79
CA SER A 306 38.23 26.02 -16.69
C SER A 306 38.49 25.57 -15.24
N LEU A 307 38.45 26.50 -14.29
CA LEU A 307 38.61 26.22 -12.87
C LEU A 307 37.50 25.31 -12.33
N TYR A 308 36.26 25.53 -12.77
CA TYR A 308 35.14 24.66 -12.43
C TYR A 308 35.34 23.24 -12.99
N LYS A 309 35.78 23.11 -14.24
CA LYS A 309 36.06 21.80 -14.86
C LYS A 309 37.21 21.06 -14.17
N GLU A 310 38.28 21.76 -13.80
CA GLU A 310 39.44 21.15 -13.14
C GLU A 310 39.13 20.75 -11.69
N ALA A 311 38.36 21.57 -10.95
CA ALA A 311 37.86 21.23 -9.63
C ALA A 311 36.96 19.99 -9.68
N VAL A 312 35.98 19.96 -10.58
CA VAL A 312 35.11 18.78 -10.75
C VAL A 312 35.90 17.54 -11.21
N GLY A 313 36.98 17.72 -11.97
CA GLY A 313 37.87 16.64 -12.41
C GLY A 313 38.73 16.04 -11.29
N LYS A 314 39.31 16.87 -10.42
CA LYS A 314 40.12 16.40 -9.28
C LYS A 314 39.30 15.77 -8.16
N PHE A 315 38.04 16.19 -7.97
CA PHE A 315 37.17 15.68 -6.90
C PHE A 315 36.20 14.58 -7.37
N LYS A 316 36.37 14.05 -8.58
CA LYS A 316 35.60 12.90 -9.07
C LYS A 316 36.20 11.53 -8.72
N VAL A 317 37.25 11.45 -7.91
CA VAL A 317 37.83 10.16 -7.50
C VAL A 317 38.13 10.13 -5.99
N HIS A 318 37.26 9.40 -5.28
CA HIS A 318 37.33 8.86 -3.90
C HIS A 318 37.10 9.86 -2.77
#